data_AF-A0A1J9S926-F1
#
_entry.id   AF-A0A1J9S926-F1
#
_cell.length_a   1.000
_cell.length_b   1.000
_cell.length_c   1.000
_cell.angle_alpha   90.00
_cell.angle_beta   90.00
_cell.angle_gamma   90.00
#
_symmetry.space_group_name_H-M   'P 1'
#
loop_
_entity.id
_entity.type
_entity.pdbx_description
1 polymer ?
#
loop_
_entity_poly.entity_id
_entity_poly.type
_entity_poly.pdbx_seq_one_letter_code
_entity_poly.pdbx_strand_id
1 'polypeptide(L)'
;MFVEVDEAENRQKMNRGELYYAFSPDLIAARDRCRHACKRYATIGDVPRRRLVELWREISNDTRPLPPPAATREEDDALFEDEPWIEGPMHIDYGYNVKLGPNVYVNANCTIIDTLTVSIGARTLLGPNCALYSGTHPLDPLLRNGTRGPESGGAIHIGEDCWLGGNVVVLPGVTVGRGSTVGAGSVVTKDVPPFHVVAGNPARVLRKIDTMMDPEYAARKQQQAAAAANTGPGGMMTAEDVLHGMQAHGAEVEMREQAERAERAEQAEQEEASQPLDEERLWRAFAASEKGAAEAGAYKT
;
A
#
# COMPACT_ATOMS: atom_id res chain seq x y z
N MET A 1 -4.54 35.85 -14.69
CA MET A 1 -3.22 35.69 -15.33
C MET A 1 -2.99 34.20 -15.48
N PHE A 2 -2.93 33.68 -16.70
CA PHE A 2 -2.50 32.29 -16.90
C PHE A 2 -1.02 32.23 -16.53
N VAL A 3 -0.63 31.29 -15.66
CA VAL A 3 0.79 31.03 -15.42
C VAL A 3 1.30 30.41 -16.70
N GLU A 4 2.25 31.07 -17.36
CA GLU A 4 2.96 30.48 -18.50
C GLU A 4 3.89 29.40 -17.95
N VAL A 5 3.62 28.15 -18.30
CA VAL A 5 4.30 26.97 -17.74
C VAL A 5 5.09 26.31 -18.87
N ASP A 6 6.40 26.14 -18.68
CA ASP A 6 7.20 25.24 -19.51
C ASP A 6 6.75 23.79 -19.22
N GLU A 7 6.11 23.15 -20.19
CA GLU A 7 5.54 21.81 -20.03
C GLU A 7 6.60 20.74 -19.71
N ALA A 8 7.80 20.87 -20.27
CA ALA A 8 8.87 19.90 -20.05
C ALA A 8 9.42 20.02 -18.63
N GLU A 9 9.68 21.22 -18.16
CA GLU A 9 10.11 21.46 -16.78
C GLU A 9 9.00 21.06 -15.78
N ASN A 10 7.75 21.42 -16.07
CA ASN A 10 6.59 21.10 -15.23
C ASN A 10 6.40 19.59 -15.05
N ARG A 11 6.56 18.82 -16.14
CA ARG A 11 6.53 17.36 -16.10
C ARG A 11 7.69 16.76 -15.30
N GLN A 12 8.87 17.36 -15.37
CA GLN A 12 9.99 16.93 -14.54
C GLN A 12 9.72 17.18 -13.05
N LYS A 13 9.09 18.31 -12.69
CA LYS A 13 8.65 18.59 -11.30
C LYS A 13 7.64 17.55 -10.82
N MET A 14 6.61 17.28 -11.62
CA MET A 14 5.62 16.22 -11.36
C MET A 14 6.31 14.88 -11.07
N ASN A 15 7.23 14.45 -11.93
CA ASN A 15 7.94 13.17 -11.79
C ASN A 15 8.82 13.08 -10.54
N ARG A 16 9.24 14.22 -9.96
CA ARG A 16 9.99 14.29 -8.71
C ARG A 16 9.11 14.45 -7.47
N GLY A 17 7.78 14.54 -7.63
CA GLY A 17 6.85 14.82 -6.52
C GLY A 17 6.87 16.27 -6.05
N GLU A 18 7.49 17.18 -6.81
CA GLU A 18 7.54 18.61 -6.51
C GLU A 18 6.23 19.30 -6.91
N LEU A 19 6.05 20.55 -6.47
CA LEU A 19 4.92 21.36 -6.90
C LEU A 19 4.96 21.59 -8.43
N TYR A 20 3.88 21.20 -9.10
CA TYR A 20 3.70 21.31 -10.54
C TYR A 20 2.27 21.73 -10.88
N TYR A 21 2.04 22.29 -12.07
CA TYR A 21 0.72 22.73 -12.53
C TYR A 21 0.05 21.61 -13.33
N ALA A 22 -0.96 20.96 -12.75
CA ALA A 22 -1.61 19.81 -13.38
C ALA A 22 -2.50 20.13 -14.58
N PHE A 23 -2.91 21.37 -14.76
CA PHE A 23 -3.79 21.81 -15.84
C PHE A 23 -3.04 22.40 -17.04
N SER A 24 -1.77 22.01 -17.25
CA SER A 24 -1.06 22.29 -18.51
C SER A 24 -1.65 21.47 -19.68
N PRO A 25 -1.56 21.96 -20.93
CA PRO A 25 -2.14 21.29 -22.10
C PRO A 25 -1.68 19.83 -22.26
N ASP A 26 -0.39 19.55 -22.07
CA ASP A 26 0.18 18.20 -22.19
C ASP A 26 -0.37 17.20 -21.15
N LEU A 27 -0.59 17.65 -19.91
CA LEU A 27 -1.14 16.81 -18.84
C LEU A 27 -2.65 16.62 -18.96
N ILE A 28 -3.38 17.63 -19.44
CA ILE A 28 -4.79 17.50 -19.80
C ILE A 28 -4.96 16.45 -20.91
N ALA A 29 -4.17 16.57 -21.98
CA ALA A 29 -4.19 15.62 -23.10
C ALA A 29 -3.87 14.18 -22.64
N ALA A 30 -2.90 14.03 -21.73
CA ALA A 30 -2.56 12.73 -21.16
C ALA A 30 -3.70 12.11 -20.34
N ARG A 31 -4.40 12.91 -19.51
CA ARG A 31 -5.58 12.45 -18.77
C ARG A 31 -6.76 12.11 -19.68
N ASP A 32 -6.99 12.90 -20.72
CA ASP A 32 -8.06 12.66 -21.69
C ASP A 32 -7.84 11.35 -22.44
N ARG A 33 -6.59 11.06 -22.85
CA ARG A 33 -6.21 9.78 -23.44
C ARG A 33 -6.55 8.61 -22.52
N CYS A 34 -6.10 8.66 -21.26
CA CYS A 34 -6.35 7.60 -20.29
C CYS A 34 -7.84 7.42 -20.02
N ARG A 35 -8.58 8.51 -19.81
CA ARG A 35 -10.04 8.50 -19.61
C ARG A 35 -10.77 7.79 -20.75
N HIS A 36 -10.38 8.05 -22.00
CA HIS A 36 -10.95 7.35 -23.14
C HIS A 36 -10.62 5.85 -23.16
N ALA A 37 -9.41 5.45 -22.76
CA ALA A 37 -9.02 4.05 -22.64
C ALA A 37 -9.79 3.33 -21.52
N CYS A 38 -9.89 3.94 -20.33
CA CYS A 38 -10.71 3.44 -19.22
C CYS A 38 -12.18 3.29 -19.64
N LYS A 39 -12.74 4.25 -20.39
CA LYS A 39 -14.11 4.17 -20.90
C LYS A 39 -14.30 2.97 -21.83
N ARG A 40 -13.35 2.73 -22.75
CA ARG A 40 -13.39 1.55 -23.62
C ARG A 40 -13.40 0.26 -22.81
N TYR A 41 -12.50 0.15 -21.82
CA TYR A 41 -12.41 -1.00 -20.92
C TYR A 41 -13.70 -1.21 -20.12
N ALA A 42 -14.30 -0.15 -19.58
CA ALA A 42 -15.51 -0.22 -18.76
C ALA A 42 -16.77 -0.68 -19.52
N THR A 43 -16.80 -0.53 -20.84
CA THR A 43 -17.99 -0.84 -21.67
C THR A 43 -17.89 -2.17 -22.42
N ILE A 44 -16.87 -2.98 -22.14
CA ILE A 44 -16.70 -4.26 -22.83
C ILE A 44 -17.72 -5.29 -22.37
N GLY A 45 -18.19 -6.12 -23.30
CA GLY A 45 -18.95 -7.33 -22.99
C GLY A 45 -18.02 -8.52 -22.74
N ASP A 46 -18.54 -9.74 -22.93
CA ASP A 46 -17.71 -10.95 -22.94
C ASP A 46 -16.74 -10.91 -24.14
N VAL A 47 -15.45 -10.87 -23.84
CA VAL A 47 -14.36 -10.85 -24.81
C VAL A 47 -13.25 -11.81 -24.36
N PRO A 48 -12.43 -12.35 -25.29
CA PRO A 48 -11.29 -13.19 -24.93
C PRO A 48 -10.27 -12.47 -24.04
N ARG A 49 -9.46 -13.24 -23.31
CA ARG A 49 -8.45 -12.71 -22.37
C ARG A 49 -7.45 -11.78 -23.08
N ARG A 50 -7.03 -12.14 -24.30
CA ARG A 50 -6.20 -11.30 -25.17
C ARG A 50 -6.74 -9.88 -25.29
N ARG A 51 -8.05 -9.74 -25.51
CA ARG A 51 -8.68 -8.43 -25.71
C ARG A 51 -8.69 -7.60 -24.42
N LEU A 52 -8.88 -8.26 -23.27
CA LEU A 52 -8.73 -7.61 -21.96
C LEU A 52 -7.31 -7.07 -21.76
N VAL A 53 -6.31 -7.87 -22.09
CA VAL A 53 -4.90 -7.48 -21.99
C VAL A 53 -4.57 -6.33 -22.94
N GLU A 54 -5.04 -6.36 -24.19
CA GLU A 54 -4.89 -5.24 -25.14
C GLU A 54 -5.42 -3.91 -24.58
N LEU A 55 -6.64 -3.94 -24.02
CA LEU A 55 -7.26 -2.74 -23.47
C LEU A 55 -6.57 -2.26 -22.20
N TRP A 56 -6.09 -3.18 -21.36
CA TRP A 56 -5.25 -2.82 -20.21
C TRP A 56 -3.92 -2.19 -20.65
N ARG A 57 -3.26 -2.75 -21.68
CA ARG A 57 -2.03 -2.21 -22.26
C ARG A 57 -2.26 -0.82 -22.87
N GLU A 58 -3.44 -0.56 -23.41
CA GLU A 58 -3.84 0.77 -23.88
C GLU A 58 -3.93 1.79 -22.73
N ILE A 59 -4.53 1.40 -21.59
CA ILE A 59 -4.59 2.25 -20.38
C ILE A 59 -3.19 2.50 -19.83
N SER A 60 -2.42 1.44 -19.60
CA SER A 60 -1.07 1.49 -19.01
C SER A 60 0.01 1.99 -19.97
N ASN A 61 -0.34 2.24 -21.24
CA ASN A 61 0.59 2.59 -22.31
C ASN A 61 1.73 1.59 -22.50
N ASP A 62 1.44 0.30 -22.34
CA ASP A 62 2.38 -0.78 -22.54
C ASP A 62 2.43 -1.16 -24.02
N THR A 63 3.58 -0.94 -24.64
CA THR A 63 3.81 -1.18 -26.08
C THR A 63 4.46 -2.52 -26.37
N ARG A 64 4.62 -3.41 -25.37
CA ARG A 64 5.17 -4.75 -25.61
C ARG A 64 4.29 -5.51 -26.59
N PRO A 65 4.86 -6.23 -27.56
CA PRO A 65 4.07 -7.05 -28.48
C PRO A 65 3.34 -8.16 -27.71
N LEU A 66 2.19 -8.57 -28.22
CA LEU A 66 1.48 -9.75 -27.73
C LEU A 66 2.04 -11.01 -28.40
N PRO A 67 1.99 -12.18 -27.73
CA PRO A 67 2.33 -13.43 -28.38
C PRO A 67 1.37 -13.70 -29.56
N PRO A 68 1.81 -14.45 -30.59
CA PRO A 68 0.94 -14.88 -31.68
C PRO A 68 -0.33 -15.58 -31.16
N PRO A 69 -1.48 -15.44 -31.84
CA PRO A 69 -2.70 -16.15 -31.46
C PRO A 69 -2.53 -17.68 -31.47
N ALA A 70 -3.09 -18.34 -30.46
CA ALA A 70 -3.19 -19.80 -30.44
C ALA A 70 -4.38 -20.33 -31.27
N ALA A 71 -4.52 -21.66 -31.39
CA ALA A 71 -5.52 -22.27 -32.25
C ALA A 71 -6.93 -22.26 -31.64
N THR A 72 -7.03 -22.37 -30.31
CA THR A 72 -8.30 -22.33 -29.57
C THR A 72 -8.34 -21.14 -28.61
N ARG A 73 -9.54 -20.77 -28.15
CA ARG A 73 -9.72 -19.70 -27.15
C ARG A 73 -9.02 -20.08 -25.85
N GLU A 74 -9.14 -21.32 -25.43
CA GLU A 74 -8.58 -21.83 -24.19
C GLU A 74 -7.04 -21.80 -24.21
N GLU A 75 -6.43 -22.20 -25.33
CA GLU A 75 -4.98 -22.10 -25.53
C GLU A 75 -4.51 -20.64 -25.61
N ASP A 76 -5.31 -19.76 -26.23
CA ASP A 76 -4.95 -18.34 -26.36
C ASP A 76 -5.08 -17.61 -25.02
N ASP A 77 -6.11 -17.91 -24.23
CA ASP A 77 -6.32 -17.36 -22.91
C ASP A 77 -5.20 -17.78 -21.94
N ALA A 78 -4.67 -19.00 -22.08
CA ALA A 78 -3.54 -19.51 -21.29
C ALA A 78 -2.22 -18.76 -21.55
N LEU A 79 -2.04 -18.12 -22.72
CA LEU A 79 -0.86 -17.28 -23.01
C LEU A 79 -0.76 -16.05 -22.10
N PHE A 80 -1.84 -15.72 -21.38
CA PHE A 80 -1.97 -14.53 -20.55
C PHE A 80 -2.29 -14.87 -19.09
N GLU A 81 -1.93 -16.08 -18.64
CA GLU A 81 -2.19 -16.53 -17.26
C GLU A 81 -1.54 -15.62 -16.21
N ASP A 82 -0.34 -15.12 -16.48
CA ASP A 82 0.40 -14.24 -15.57
C ASP A 82 0.01 -12.76 -15.69
N GLU A 83 -0.76 -12.36 -16.70
CA GLU A 83 -1.19 -10.96 -16.86
C GLU A 83 -2.19 -10.57 -15.75
N PRO A 84 -2.20 -9.30 -15.30
CA PRO A 84 -3.09 -8.86 -14.23
C PRO A 84 -4.57 -9.00 -14.63
N TRP A 85 -5.39 -9.43 -13.69
CA TRP A 85 -6.83 -9.55 -13.85
C TRP A 85 -7.52 -8.33 -13.28
N ILE A 86 -8.35 -7.67 -14.09
CA ILE A 86 -8.92 -6.37 -13.75
C ILE A 86 -10.42 -6.39 -14.03
N GLU A 87 -11.19 -6.21 -12.96
CA GLU A 87 -12.63 -6.02 -13.04
C GLU A 87 -12.94 -4.53 -13.29
N GLY A 88 -13.66 -4.25 -14.37
CA GLY A 88 -14.13 -2.90 -14.68
C GLY A 88 -15.38 -2.51 -13.85
N PRO A 89 -15.74 -1.22 -13.83
CA PRO A 89 -14.97 -0.08 -14.33
C PRO A 89 -13.80 0.27 -13.40
N MET A 90 -12.73 0.83 -13.97
CA MET A 90 -11.63 1.45 -13.23
C MET A 90 -11.51 2.93 -13.61
N HIS A 91 -11.06 3.75 -12.66
CA HIS A 91 -10.78 5.17 -12.88
C HIS A 91 -9.30 5.43 -12.63
N ILE A 92 -8.59 5.89 -13.67
CA ILE A 92 -7.15 6.17 -13.59
C ILE A 92 -6.87 7.51 -14.29
N ASP A 93 -6.00 8.34 -13.72
CA ASP A 93 -5.67 9.66 -14.27
C ASP A 93 -4.84 9.56 -15.54
N TYR A 94 -3.63 9.02 -15.48
CA TYR A 94 -2.69 8.95 -16.60
C TYR A 94 -2.52 7.53 -17.13
N GLY A 95 -2.65 6.51 -16.29
CA GLY A 95 -2.51 5.09 -16.64
C GLY A 95 -1.06 4.64 -16.79
N TYR A 96 -0.21 5.44 -17.44
CA TYR A 96 1.19 5.09 -17.69
C TYR A 96 2.07 5.04 -16.42
N ASN A 97 1.60 5.61 -15.31
CA ASN A 97 2.31 5.58 -14.02
C ASN A 97 1.90 4.37 -13.16
N VAL A 98 0.88 3.60 -13.58
CA VAL A 98 0.47 2.37 -12.89
C VAL A 98 1.32 1.20 -13.35
N LYS A 99 1.90 0.45 -12.39
CA LYS A 99 2.70 -0.76 -12.63
C LYS A 99 2.10 -1.92 -11.85
N LEU A 100 1.61 -2.94 -12.55
CA LEU A 100 1.07 -4.15 -11.94
C LEU A 100 2.04 -5.31 -12.19
N GLY A 101 2.34 -6.06 -11.13
CA GLY A 101 3.08 -7.32 -11.21
C GLY A 101 2.22 -8.46 -11.78
N PRO A 102 2.84 -9.63 -12.02
CA PRO A 102 2.12 -10.79 -12.51
C PRO A 102 1.10 -11.29 -11.48
N ASN A 103 -0.02 -11.82 -11.98
CA ASN A 103 -1.10 -12.38 -11.15
C ASN A 103 -1.69 -11.38 -10.13
N VAL A 104 -1.63 -10.08 -10.39
CA VAL A 104 -2.37 -9.08 -9.61
C VAL A 104 -3.85 -9.17 -9.97
N TYR A 105 -4.72 -9.12 -8.96
CA TYR A 105 -6.17 -9.01 -9.15
C TYR A 105 -6.65 -7.65 -8.64
N VAL A 106 -7.35 -6.91 -9.49
CA VAL A 106 -8.00 -5.65 -9.15
C VAL A 106 -9.50 -5.84 -9.31
N ASN A 107 -10.24 -5.76 -8.21
CA ASN A 107 -11.69 -5.88 -8.23
C ASN A 107 -12.35 -4.55 -8.68
N ALA A 108 -13.66 -4.59 -8.90
CA ALA A 108 -14.43 -3.53 -9.54
C ALA A 108 -14.33 -2.18 -8.83
N ASN A 109 -14.51 -1.11 -9.60
CA ASN A 109 -14.64 0.28 -9.15
C ASN A 109 -13.40 0.84 -8.43
N CYS A 110 -12.22 0.26 -8.65
CA CYS A 110 -10.99 0.83 -8.11
C CYS A 110 -10.66 2.19 -8.78
N THR A 111 -10.14 3.12 -7.97
CA THR A 111 -9.70 4.45 -8.41
C THR A 111 -8.22 4.62 -8.12
N ILE A 112 -7.43 5.01 -9.12
CA ILE A 112 -5.99 5.23 -9.00
C ILE A 112 -5.65 6.62 -9.54
N ILE A 113 -5.34 7.55 -8.65
CA ILE A 113 -4.80 8.86 -9.02
C ILE A 113 -3.28 8.67 -9.10
N ASP A 114 -2.77 8.41 -10.30
CA ASP A 114 -1.36 8.10 -10.60
C ASP A 114 -0.57 9.35 -11.04
N THR A 115 -0.72 10.46 -10.32
CA THR A 115 0.17 11.64 -10.39
C THR A 115 1.64 11.23 -10.35
N LEU A 116 2.02 10.37 -9.41
CA LEU A 116 3.30 9.67 -9.35
C LEU A 116 3.08 8.17 -9.57
N THR A 117 4.17 7.43 -9.72
CA THR A 117 4.15 5.98 -9.89
C THR A 117 3.34 5.29 -8.78
N VAL A 118 2.43 4.41 -9.18
CA VAL A 118 1.72 3.48 -8.29
C VAL A 118 2.12 2.07 -8.70
N SER A 119 2.94 1.41 -7.88
CA SER A 119 3.41 0.05 -8.16
C SER A 119 2.74 -0.96 -7.23
N ILE A 120 2.20 -2.04 -7.80
CA ILE A 120 1.57 -3.15 -7.08
C ILE A 120 2.32 -4.43 -7.44
N GLY A 121 2.90 -5.09 -6.43
CA GLY A 121 3.70 -6.30 -6.58
C GLY A 121 2.87 -7.53 -6.94
N ALA A 122 3.56 -8.59 -7.38
CA ALA A 122 2.96 -9.84 -7.86
C ALA A 122 1.96 -10.46 -6.86
N ARG A 123 0.95 -11.17 -7.37
CA ARG A 123 -0.03 -11.92 -6.56
C ARG A 123 -0.81 -11.10 -5.53
N THR A 124 -0.80 -9.77 -5.68
CA THR A 124 -1.52 -8.86 -4.79
C THR A 124 -2.98 -8.74 -5.22
N LEU A 125 -3.87 -8.71 -4.23
CA LEU A 125 -5.32 -8.64 -4.45
C LEU A 125 -5.88 -7.33 -3.90
N LEU A 126 -6.59 -6.58 -4.73
CA LEU A 126 -7.33 -5.38 -4.34
C LEU A 126 -8.83 -5.72 -4.32
N GLY A 127 -9.48 -5.48 -3.18
CA GLY A 127 -10.93 -5.54 -3.03
C GLY A 127 -11.65 -4.44 -3.82
N PRO A 128 -12.99 -4.49 -3.90
CA PRO A 128 -13.74 -3.52 -4.68
C PRO A 128 -13.65 -2.12 -4.06
N ASN A 129 -13.79 -1.10 -4.90
CA ASN A 129 -13.77 0.31 -4.51
C ASN A 129 -12.47 0.75 -3.78
N CYS A 130 -11.34 0.06 -3.97
CA CYS A 130 -10.07 0.55 -3.43
C CYS A 130 -9.65 1.84 -4.14
N ALA A 131 -9.01 2.72 -3.39
CA ALA A 131 -8.58 4.02 -3.84
C ALA A 131 -7.10 4.25 -3.51
N LEU A 132 -6.27 4.46 -4.54
CA LEU A 132 -4.85 4.73 -4.39
C LEU A 132 -4.56 6.15 -4.89
N TYR A 133 -4.12 7.03 -3.99
CA TYR A 133 -3.92 8.44 -4.29
C TYR A 133 -2.45 8.81 -4.19
N SER A 134 -1.76 8.91 -5.32
CA SER A 134 -0.38 9.40 -5.33
C SER A 134 -0.27 10.93 -5.37
N GLY A 135 -1.36 11.64 -5.73
CA GLY A 135 -1.42 13.11 -5.78
C GLY A 135 -1.96 13.73 -4.48
N THR A 136 -1.53 14.96 -4.19
CA THR A 136 -2.01 15.80 -3.07
C THR A 136 -1.95 17.28 -3.43
N HIS A 137 -2.51 18.15 -2.58
CA HIS A 137 -2.54 19.58 -2.78
C HIS A 137 -1.95 20.36 -1.60
N PRO A 138 -1.43 21.57 -1.83
CA PRO A 138 -1.13 22.52 -0.76
C PRO A 138 -2.32 22.73 0.19
N LEU A 139 -2.03 22.80 1.49
CA LEU A 139 -3.03 23.08 2.52
C LEU A 139 -3.50 24.54 2.46
N ASP A 140 -2.57 25.46 2.22
CA ASP A 140 -2.87 26.89 2.05
C ASP A 140 -3.77 27.09 0.82
N PRO A 141 -5.02 27.60 1.00
CA PRO A 141 -5.93 27.85 -0.11
C PRO A 141 -5.43 28.91 -1.10
N LEU A 142 -4.60 29.88 -0.65
CA LEU A 142 -4.01 30.89 -1.53
C LEU A 142 -3.02 30.25 -2.49
N LEU A 143 -2.17 29.35 -2.00
CA LEU A 143 -1.27 28.56 -2.86
C LEU A 143 -2.04 27.56 -3.72
N ARG A 144 -2.99 26.82 -3.14
CA ARG A 144 -3.77 25.79 -3.86
C ARG A 144 -4.55 26.35 -5.04
N ASN A 145 -5.09 27.57 -4.94
CA ASN A 145 -5.67 28.37 -6.05
C ASN A 145 -6.54 27.60 -7.10
N GLY A 146 -7.25 26.55 -6.66
CA GLY A 146 -8.05 25.69 -7.55
C GLY A 146 -7.25 25.16 -8.73
N THR A 147 -7.83 25.20 -9.93
CA THR A 147 -7.16 24.71 -11.17
C THR A 147 -6.00 25.57 -11.65
N ARG A 148 -5.72 26.69 -10.98
CA ARG A 148 -4.62 27.61 -11.31
C ARG A 148 -3.46 27.50 -10.32
N GLY A 149 -3.58 26.70 -9.26
CA GLY A 149 -2.48 26.46 -8.34
C GLY A 149 -1.73 25.17 -8.66
N PRO A 150 -0.56 24.97 -8.03
CA PRO A 150 0.17 23.72 -8.17
C PRO A 150 -0.40 22.63 -7.27
N GLU A 151 -0.05 21.39 -7.60
CA GLU A 151 -0.24 20.20 -6.79
C GLU A 151 1.09 19.42 -6.70
N SER A 152 1.15 18.39 -5.86
CA SER A 152 2.35 17.54 -5.69
C SER A 152 1.93 16.09 -5.47
N GLY A 153 2.86 15.21 -5.14
CA GLY A 153 2.53 13.83 -4.86
C GLY A 153 3.69 13.01 -4.31
N GLY A 154 3.39 11.75 -4.02
CA GLY A 154 4.35 10.75 -3.56
C GLY A 154 3.98 9.39 -4.15
N ALA A 155 4.99 8.67 -4.63
CA ALA A 155 4.80 7.34 -5.20
C ALA A 155 4.20 6.38 -4.17
N ILE A 156 3.32 5.49 -4.62
CA ILE A 156 2.74 4.43 -3.79
C ILE A 156 3.38 3.10 -4.17
N HIS A 157 3.82 2.35 -3.16
CA HIS A 157 4.44 1.04 -3.34
C HIS A 157 3.70 -0.03 -2.55
N ILE A 158 2.91 -0.87 -3.22
CA ILE A 158 2.31 -2.06 -2.62
C ILE A 158 3.18 -3.27 -2.97
N GLY A 159 3.72 -3.94 -1.96
CA GLY A 159 4.54 -5.14 -2.11
C GLY A 159 3.77 -6.31 -2.70
N GLU A 160 4.48 -7.38 -3.03
CA GLU A 160 3.87 -8.64 -3.48
C GLU A 160 3.08 -9.34 -2.37
N ASP A 161 2.17 -10.24 -2.76
CA ASP A 161 1.35 -11.06 -1.85
C ASP A 161 0.50 -10.25 -0.85
N CYS A 162 0.22 -8.99 -1.15
CA CYS A 162 -0.62 -8.17 -0.28
C CYS A 162 -2.12 -8.43 -0.54
N TRP A 163 -2.94 -8.13 0.46
CA TRP A 163 -4.39 -8.07 0.29
C TRP A 163 -4.95 -6.76 0.84
N LEU A 164 -5.57 -5.96 -0.02
CA LEU A 164 -6.30 -4.77 0.37
C LEU A 164 -7.79 -5.10 0.36
N GLY A 165 -8.45 -5.00 1.52
CA GLY A 165 -9.89 -5.17 1.64
C GLY A 165 -10.67 -4.11 0.86
N GLY A 166 -11.98 -4.32 0.66
CA GLY A 166 -12.81 -3.37 -0.07
C GLY A 166 -12.88 -1.98 0.61
N ASN A 167 -13.02 -0.93 -0.20
CA ASN A 167 -13.06 0.47 0.25
C ASN A 167 -11.80 0.93 1.01
N VAL A 168 -10.63 0.33 0.76
CA VAL A 168 -9.35 0.82 1.30
C VAL A 168 -8.90 2.07 0.56
N VAL A 169 -8.40 3.06 1.30
CA VAL A 169 -7.74 4.26 0.77
C VAL A 169 -6.25 4.21 1.13
N VAL A 170 -5.36 4.42 0.16
CA VAL A 170 -3.91 4.56 0.37
C VAL A 170 -3.48 5.96 -0.04
N LEU A 171 -2.82 6.67 0.87
CA LEU A 171 -2.39 8.06 0.69
C LEU A 171 -1.01 8.18 0.01
N PRO A 172 -0.65 9.39 -0.47
CA PRO A 172 0.60 9.62 -1.20
C PRO A 172 1.84 9.21 -0.40
N GLY A 173 2.83 8.63 -1.08
CA GLY A 173 4.12 8.29 -0.50
C GLY A 173 4.14 7.01 0.34
N VAL A 174 3.01 6.31 0.47
CA VAL A 174 2.91 5.12 1.33
C VAL A 174 3.48 3.88 0.66
N THR A 175 4.25 3.13 1.44
CA THR A 175 4.69 1.76 1.15
C THR A 175 3.92 0.74 1.99
N VAL A 176 3.24 -0.21 1.36
CA VAL A 176 2.66 -1.39 2.01
C VAL A 176 3.60 -2.57 1.79
N GLY A 177 4.25 -3.04 2.85
CA GLY A 177 5.23 -4.11 2.79
C GLY A 177 4.63 -5.44 2.33
N ARG A 178 5.44 -6.27 1.67
CA ARG A 178 5.02 -7.57 1.10
C ARG A 178 4.28 -8.46 2.11
N GLY A 179 3.31 -9.23 1.62
CA GLY A 179 2.53 -10.17 2.42
C GLY A 179 1.61 -9.52 3.46
N SER A 180 1.39 -8.20 3.40
CA SER A 180 0.57 -7.48 4.37
C SER A 180 -0.90 -7.47 3.98
N THR A 181 -1.77 -7.39 4.99
CA THR A 181 -3.22 -7.31 4.82
C THR A 181 -3.73 -5.98 5.35
N VAL A 182 -4.49 -5.25 4.54
CA VAL A 182 -5.18 -4.02 4.93
C VAL A 182 -6.67 -4.34 5.05
N GLY A 183 -7.23 -4.18 6.25
CA GLY A 183 -8.65 -4.41 6.50
C GLY A 183 -9.55 -3.47 5.69
N ALA A 184 -10.76 -3.93 5.34
CA ALA A 184 -11.72 -3.15 4.58
C ALA A 184 -12.06 -1.80 5.25
N GLY A 185 -12.28 -0.76 4.44
CA GLY A 185 -12.60 0.59 4.90
C GLY A 185 -11.44 1.36 5.56
N SER A 186 -10.22 0.85 5.49
CA SER A 186 -9.07 1.49 6.13
C SER A 186 -8.52 2.67 5.34
N VAL A 187 -7.98 3.66 6.04
CA VAL A 187 -7.25 4.80 5.44
C VAL A 187 -5.79 4.70 5.84
N VAL A 188 -4.95 4.24 4.91
CA VAL A 188 -3.52 4.02 5.11
C VAL A 188 -2.77 5.33 4.91
N THR A 189 -2.37 5.94 6.02
CA THR A 189 -1.68 7.24 6.06
C THR A 189 -0.16 7.14 6.25
N LYS A 190 0.36 5.94 6.53
CA LYS A 190 1.76 5.67 6.87
C LYS A 190 2.16 4.30 6.31
N ASP A 191 3.46 4.07 6.18
CA ASP A 191 3.99 2.79 5.73
C ASP A 191 3.55 1.63 6.62
N VAL A 192 3.31 0.48 5.98
CA VAL A 192 2.95 -0.78 6.63
C VAL A 192 4.15 -1.72 6.53
N PRO A 193 4.70 -2.21 7.66
CA PRO A 193 5.79 -3.17 7.60
C PRO A 193 5.36 -4.49 6.95
N PRO A 194 6.27 -5.26 6.31
CA PRO A 194 5.95 -6.56 5.71
C PRO A 194 5.26 -7.51 6.67
N PHE A 195 4.36 -8.34 6.14
CA PHE A 195 3.64 -9.37 6.89
C PHE A 195 2.84 -8.84 8.10
N HIS A 196 2.25 -7.65 7.99
CA HIS A 196 1.40 -7.11 9.05
C HIS A 196 -0.06 -7.03 8.60
N VAL A 197 -0.96 -7.17 9.56
CA VAL A 197 -2.37 -6.82 9.40
C VAL A 197 -2.56 -5.41 9.95
N VAL A 198 -3.09 -4.51 9.12
CA VAL A 198 -3.49 -3.16 9.55
C VAL A 198 -4.97 -2.95 9.31
N ALA A 199 -5.64 -2.15 10.14
CA ALA A 199 -7.00 -1.70 9.85
C ALA A 199 -7.31 -0.35 10.51
N GLY A 200 -8.38 0.31 10.06
CA GLY A 200 -8.95 1.50 10.70
C GLY A 200 -8.73 2.80 9.92
N ASN A 201 -9.28 3.90 10.45
CA ASN A 201 -9.12 5.25 9.92
C ASN A 201 -8.66 6.20 11.05
N PRO A 202 -7.36 6.55 11.12
CA PRO A 202 -6.30 6.08 10.21
C PRO A 202 -5.88 4.65 10.55
N ALA A 203 -5.33 3.91 9.58
CA ALA A 203 -4.96 2.52 9.75
C ALA A 203 -3.89 2.35 10.85
N ARG A 204 -4.02 1.30 11.64
CA ARG A 204 -3.07 0.91 12.70
C ARG A 204 -2.72 -0.57 12.57
N VAL A 205 -1.51 -0.92 12.97
CA VAL A 205 -1.07 -2.32 13.08
C VAL A 205 -1.94 -3.00 14.12
N LEU A 206 -2.53 -4.14 13.74
CA LEU A 206 -3.28 -5.01 14.63
C LEU A 206 -2.40 -6.17 15.13
N ARG A 207 -1.64 -6.78 14.21
CA ARG A 207 -0.73 -7.89 14.50
C ARG A 207 0.22 -8.15 13.35
N LYS A 208 1.31 -8.88 13.64
CA LYS A 208 2.13 -9.54 12.63
C LYS A 208 1.47 -10.85 12.16
N ILE A 209 1.71 -11.24 10.92
CA ILE A 209 1.24 -12.49 10.31
C ILE A 209 2.30 -13.56 10.50
N ASP A 210 1.90 -14.68 11.09
CA ASP A 210 2.73 -15.87 11.20
C ASP A 210 2.70 -16.64 9.89
N THR A 211 3.80 -16.57 9.12
CA THR A 211 3.92 -17.21 7.80
C THR A 211 5.34 -17.69 7.53
N MET A 212 5.50 -18.83 6.86
CA MET A 212 6.81 -19.32 6.41
C MET A 212 7.46 -18.44 5.34
N MET A 213 6.72 -17.48 4.78
CA MET A 213 7.26 -16.46 3.87
C MET A 213 8.05 -15.37 4.59
N ASP A 214 7.84 -15.22 5.90
CA ASP A 214 8.62 -14.34 6.76
C ASP A 214 9.87 -15.08 7.25
N PRO A 215 11.10 -14.64 6.87
CA PRO A 215 12.33 -15.28 7.31
C PRO A 215 12.47 -15.39 8.83
N GLU A 216 11.98 -14.39 9.57
CA GLU A 216 12.04 -14.40 11.04
C GLU A 216 11.15 -15.49 11.62
N TYR A 217 9.91 -15.60 11.14
CA TYR A 217 8.99 -16.66 11.56
C TYR A 217 9.51 -18.05 11.17
N ALA A 218 10.01 -18.20 9.94
CA ALA A 218 10.57 -19.46 9.44
C ALA A 218 11.76 -19.93 10.30
N ALA A 219 12.68 -19.02 10.64
CA ALA A 219 13.83 -19.32 11.49
C ALA A 219 13.41 -19.78 12.90
N ARG A 220 12.45 -19.08 13.53
CA ARG A 220 11.90 -19.48 14.84
C ARG A 220 11.27 -20.87 14.79
N LYS A 221 10.50 -21.19 13.75
CA LYS A 221 9.89 -22.52 13.58
C LYS A 221 10.92 -23.62 13.36
N GLN A 222 11.98 -23.34 12.60
CA GLN A 222 13.07 -24.30 12.39
C GLN A 222 13.83 -24.58 13.69
N GLN A 223 14.10 -23.56 14.50
CA GLN A 223 14.74 -23.71 15.81
C GLN A 223 13.87 -24.52 16.79
N GLN A 224 12.57 -24.24 16.85
CA GLN A 224 11.63 -24.99 17.68
C GLN A 224 11.54 -26.46 17.25
N ALA A 225 11.50 -26.74 15.94
CA ALA A 225 11.48 -28.10 15.43
C ALA A 225 12.78 -28.86 15.74
N ALA A 226 13.94 -28.21 15.61
CA ALA A 226 15.23 -28.79 15.96
C ALA A 226 15.33 -29.09 17.47
N ALA A 227 14.84 -28.20 18.33
CA ALA A 227 14.78 -28.41 19.77
C ALA A 227 13.87 -29.60 20.13
N ALA A 228 12.68 -29.69 19.53
CA ALA A 228 11.75 -30.79 19.76
C ALA A 228 12.32 -32.16 19.29
N ALA A 229 13.04 -32.18 18.16
CA ALA A 229 13.67 -33.40 17.64
C ALA A 229 14.78 -33.94 18.56
N ASN A 230 15.49 -33.05 19.26
CA ASN A 230 16.49 -33.44 20.26
C ASN A 230 15.88 -33.95 21.59
N THR A 231 14.56 -33.85 21.78
CA THR A 231 13.84 -34.31 22.98
C THR A 231 13.03 -35.60 22.80
N GLY A 232 13.22 -36.35 21.70
CA GLY A 232 12.49 -37.59 21.37
C GLY A 232 12.83 -38.82 22.26
N PRO A 233 11.97 -39.86 22.28
CA PRO A 233 11.79 -40.78 23.42
C PRO A 233 12.93 -41.81 23.52
N GLY A 234 13.96 -41.50 24.30
CA GLY A 234 15.05 -42.44 24.57
C GLY A 234 16.30 -41.81 25.18
N GLY A 235 16.46 -40.49 25.11
CA GLY A 235 17.52 -39.79 25.84
C GLY A 235 17.11 -39.64 27.31
N MET A 236 17.85 -40.25 28.23
CA MET A 236 17.80 -39.80 29.63
C MET A 236 18.15 -38.32 29.63
N MET A 237 17.19 -37.45 29.98
CA MET A 237 17.48 -36.04 30.21
C MET A 237 18.60 -35.95 31.22
N THR A 238 19.70 -35.30 30.86
CA THR A 238 20.75 -35.03 31.83
C THR A 238 20.23 -34.01 32.85
N ALA A 239 20.81 -33.97 34.04
CA ALA A 239 20.43 -32.96 35.03
C ALA A 239 20.64 -31.52 34.51
N GLU A 240 21.57 -31.33 33.56
CA GLU A 240 21.76 -30.06 32.85
C GLU A 240 20.62 -29.76 31.86
N ASP A 241 20.08 -30.77 31.15
CA ASP A 241 18.93 -30.58 30.26
C ASP A 241 17.66 -30.20 31.03
N VAL A 242 17.46 -30.80 32.22
CA VAL A 242 16.35 -30.43 33.11
C VAL A 242 16.52 -29.02 33.65
N LEU A 243 17.74 -28.65 34.07
CA LEU A 243 18.02 -27.31 34.58
C LEU A 243 17.88 -26.24 33.48
N HIS A 244 18.37 -26.51 32.27
CA HIS A 244 18.16 -25.64 31.10
C HIS A 244 16.68 -25.56 30.72
N GLY A 245 15.93 -26.67 30.77
CA GLY A 245 14.49 -26.68 30.52
C GLY A 245 13.71 -25.85 31.56
N MET A 246 14.09 -25.90 32.83
CA MET A 246 13.49 -25.08 33.89
C MET A 246 13.84 -23.59 33.72
N GLN A 247 15.06 -23.28 33.31
CA GLN A 247 15.49 -21.91 33.02
C GLN A 247 14.84 -21.34 31.76
N ALA A 248 14.73 -22.14 30.69
CA ALA A 248 14.06 -21.77 29.45
C ALA A 248 12.55 -21.59 29.67
N HIS A 249 11.92 -22.47 30.45
CA HIS A 249 10.51 -22.31 30.82
C HIS A 249 10.30 -21.08 31.70
N GLY A 250 11.22 -20.79 32.63
CA GLY A 250 11.23 -19.54 33.39
C GLY A 250 11.33 -18.30 32.50
N ALA A 251 12.22 -18.32 31.50
CA ALA A 251 12.38 -17.23 30.54
C ALA A 251 11.18 -17.08 29.60
N GLU A 252 10.54 -18.18 29.19
CA GLU A 252 9.29 -18.15 28.40
C GLU A 252 8.11 -17.61 29.20
N VAL A 253 8.00 -17.98 30.48
CA VAL A 253 6.99 -17.42 31.39
C VAL A 253 7.24 -15.93 31.61
N GLU A 254 8.50 -15.51 31.83
CA GLU A 254 8.85 -14.09 31.94
C GLU A 254 8.57 -13.32 30.64
N MET A 255 8.92 -13.85 29.46
CA MET A 255 8.61 -13.21 28.18
C MET A 255 7.10 -13.11 27.94
N ARG A 256 6.34 -14.14 28.32
CA ARG A 256 4.88 -14.11 28.21
C ARG A 256 4.26 -13.09 29.17
N GLU A 257 4.74 -13.02 30.42
CA GLU A 257 4.31 -11.99 31.36
C GLU A 257 4.70 -10.58 30.89
N GLN A 258 5.88 -10.40 30.28
CA GLN A 258 6.29 -9.13 29.70
C GLN A 258 5.41 -8.74 28.49
N ALA A 259 5.08 -9.69 27.62
CA ALA A 259 4.18 -9.47 26.50
C ALA A 259 2.76 -9.12 26.98
N GLU A 260 2.23 -9.84 27.97
CA GLU A 260 0.92 -9.55 28.57
C GLU A 260 0.91 -8.19 29.30
N ARG A 261 2.03 -7.78 29.91
CA ARG A 261 2.19 -6.43 30.50
C ARG A 261 2.26 -5.35 29.43
N ALA A 262 2.97 -5.59 28.33
CA ALA A 262 3.06 -4.66 27.20
C ALA A 262 1.68 -4.49 26.53
N GLU A 263 0.94 -5.57 26.32
CA GLU A 263 -0.40 -5.55 25.75
C GLU A 263 -1.40 -4.81 26.67
N ARG A 264 -1.32 -5.02 27.99
CA ARG A 264 -2.12 -4.25 28.97
C ARG A 264 -1.74 -2.77 29.01
N ALA A 265 -0.46 -2.43 28.87
CA ALA A 265 -0.02 -1.04 28.80
C ALA A 265 -0.51 -0.36 27.50
N GLU A 266 -0.44 -1.05 26.37
CA GLU A 266 -0.92 -0.55 25.09
C GLU A 266 -2.46 -0.39 25.09
N GLN A 267 -3.20 -1.32 25.70
CA GLN A 267 -4.64 -1.19 25.90
C GLN A 267 -4.99 -0.01 26.82
N ALA A 268 -4.23 0.22 27.89
CA ALA A 268 -4.43 1.36 28.77
C ALA A 268 -4.16 2.71 28.07
N GLU A 269 -3.11 2.78 27.23
CA GLU A 269 -2.83 3.95 26.40
C GLU A 269 -3.94 4.19 25.35
N GLN A 270 -4.46 3.12 24.73
CA GLN A 270 -5.58 3.20 23.78
C GLN A 270 -6.88 3.63 24.46
N GLU A 271 -7.17 3.15 25.67
CA GLU A 271 -8.31 3.62 26.48
C GLU A 271 -8.16 5.10 26.84
N GLU A 272 -6.98 5.54 27.29
CA GLU A 272 -6.70 6.95 27.59
C GLU A 272 -6.78 7.85 26.35
N ALA A 273 -6.38 7.35 25.18
CA ALA A 273 -6.49 8.05 23.90
C ALA A 273 -7.92 8.07 23.35
N SER A 274 -8.78 7.15 23.76
CA SER A 274 -10.20 7.08 23.37
C SER A 274 -11.10 7.97 24.23
N GLN A 275 -10.61 8.45 25.38
CA GLN A 275 -11.34 9.40 26.22
C GLN A 275 -11.55 10.73 25.47
N PRO A 276 -12.74 11.34 25.53
CA PRO A 276 -13.02 12.61 24.88
C PRO A 276 -12.02 13.67 25.36
N LEU A 277 -11.35 14.32 24.41
CA LEU A 277 -10.37 15.35 24.68
C LEU A 277 -11.07 16.55 25.35
N ASP A 278 -10.64 16.90 26.57
CA ASP A 278 -11.00 18.19 27.15
C ASP A 278 -10.23 19.33 26.46
N GLU A 279 -10.73 20.56 26.59
CA GLU A 279 -10.13 21.74 25.97
C GLU A 279 -8.66 21.97 26.38
N GLU A 280 -8.27 21.53 27.59
CA GLU A 280 -6.93 21.70 28.11
C GLU A 280 -5.93 20.74 27.44
N ARG A 281 -6.34 19.49 27.17
CA ARG A 281 -5.54 18.48 26.45
C ARG A 281 -5.38 18.82 24.97
N LEU A 282 -6.40 19.40 24.34
CA LEU A 282 -6.32 19.95 22.98
C LEU A 282 -5.29 21.07 22.89
N TRP A 283 -5.30 22.01 23.85
CA TRP A 283 -4.37 23.13 23.85
C TRP A 283 -2.92 22.71 24.11
N ARG A 284 -2.69 21.72 24.98
CA ARG A 284 -1.35 21.16 25.23
C ARG A 284 -0.79 20.41 24.02
N ALA A 285 -1.61 19.63 23.33
CA ALA A 285 -1.21 18.92 22.10
C ALA A 285 -0.88 19.89 20.96
N PHE A 286 -1.63 20.99 20.84
CA PHE A 286 -1.36 22.07 19.90
C PHE A 286 -0.06 22.82 20.23
N ALA A 287 0.16 23.18 21.50
CA ALA A 287 1.39 23.87 21.91
C ALA A 287 2.66 23.00 21.74
N ALA A 288 2.55 21.67 21.88
CA ALA A 288 3.68 20.76 21.68
C ALA A 288 4.08 20.61 20.20
N SER A 289 3.12 20.67 19.26
CA SER A 289 3.41 20.59 17.83
C SER A 289 4.05 21.87 17.29
N GLU A 290 3.68 23.05 17.82
CA GLU A 290 4.33 24.31 17.47
C GLU A 290 5.78 24.40 17.98
N LYS A 291 6.07 23.82 19.15
CA LYS A 291 7.43 23.76 19.70
C LYS A 291 8.36 22.89 18.84
N GLY A 292 7.86 21.75 18.35
CA GLY A 292 8.61 20.89 17.42
C GLY A 292 8.86 21.55 16.05
N ALA A 293 7.92 22.37 15.56
CA ALA A 293 8.08 23.12 14.31
C ALA A 293 9.07 24.28 14.43
N ALA A 294 9.13 24.94 15.60
CA ALA A 294 10.07 26.01 15.88
C ALA A 294 11.52 25.49 16.07
N GLU A 295 11.69 24.32 16.68
CA GLU A 295 13.00 23.69 16.88
C GLU A 295 13.58 23.06 15.60
N ALA A 296 12.72 22.67 14.65
CA ALA A 296 13.12 22.13 13.33
C ALA A 296 13.54 23.20 12.30
N GLY A 297 13.60 24.49 12.67
CA GLY A 297 14.17 25.54 11.82
C GLY A 297 13.39 25.88 10.54
N ALA A 298 12.12 25.47 10.43
CA ALA A 298 11.31 25.61 9.22
C ALA A 298 10.83 27.06 8.92
N TYR A 299 11.20 28.04 9.74
CA TYR A 299 10.96 29.45 9.50
C TYR A 299 12.23 30.26 9.73
N LYS A 300 13.10 30.32 8.72
CA LYS A 300 13.97 31.48 8.52
C LYS A 300 13.60 32.13 7.20
N THR A 301 13.21 33.39 7.36
CA THR A 301 12.83 34.44 6.39
C THR A 301 13.53 34.38 5.05
#